data_AF-C0EP20-F1
#
_entry.id   AF-C0EP20-F1
#
_cell.length_a   1.000
_cell.length_b   1.000
_cell.length_c   1.000
_cell.angle_alpha   90.00
_cell.angle_beta   90.00
_cell.angle_gamma   90.00
#
_symmetry.space_group_name_H-M   'P 1'
#
loop_
_entity.id
_entity.type
_entity.pdbx_description
1 polymer ?
#
loop_
_entity_poly.entity_id
_entity_poly.type
_entity_poly.pdbx_seq_one_letter_code
_entity_poly.pdbx_strand_id
1 'polypeptide(L)'
;FHILLFTERLFEPSSMSEAFYRVWKHCCVSKGLGEPSLKHGVRFDVADEAIGDYVAKWGLDSEMTKGHVKRSKTGYSMTDLLRAYLYTKDKQFSKLWLVYAKAFKGKRQLVWTNGLKSRLLVEEQSDEELATAQVEEAEKFAEFTAEQWQAIYRTDSEFYVLNCVEKNPAGFDDFINKLCKLSAEMAVGRGGRGDVHVARARPTRPNARGREDV
;
A
#
# COMPACT_ATOMS: atom_id res chain seq x y z
N PHE A 1 -7.09 -2.00 -10.96
CA PHE A 1 -8.52 -2.14 -10.65
C PHE A 1 -9.00 -3.44 -11.25
N HIS A 2 -9.53 -4.32 -10.42
CA HIS A 2 -9.97 -5.65 -10.80
C HIS A 2 -11.44 -5.79 -10.40
N ILE A 3 -12.22 -6.50 -11.22
CA ILE A 3 -13.65 -6.72 -10.99
C ILE A 3 -13.89 -8.22 -11.07
N LEU A 4 -14.51 -8.80 -10.04
CA LEU A 4 -15.03 -10.17 -10.09
C LEU A 4 -16.51 -10.11 -10.47
N LEU A 5 -16.85 -10.85 -11.53
CA LEU A 5 -18.22 -10.95 -12.06
C LEU A 5 -18.73 -12.36 -11.84
N PHE A 6 -19.80 -12.49 -11.07
CA PHE A 6 -20.52 -13.74 -10.88
C PHE A 6 -21.70 -13.76 -11.84
N THR A 7 -21.74 -14.75 -12.74
CA THR A 7 -22.79 -14.86 -13.76
C THR A 7 -23.45 -16.24 -13.69
N GLU A 8 -24.76 -16.30 -13.93
CA GLU A 8 -25.49 -17.57 -14.01
C GLU A 8 -25.17 -18.36 -15.28
N ARG A 9 -24.66 -17.68 -16.31
CA ARG A 9 -24.29 -18.25 -17.60
C ARG A 9 -22.81 -18.05 -17.85
N LEU A 10 -22.21 -19.02 -18.54
CA LEU A 10 -20.85 -18.88 -19.03
C LEU A 10 -20.85 -17.95 -20.25
N PHE A 11 -19.87 -17.04 -20.27
CA PHE A 11 -19.64 -16.16 -21.40
C PHE A 11 -18.24 -16.44 -21.97
N GLU A 12 -18.13 -16.26 -23.28
CA GLU A 12 -16.84 -16.36 -23.96
C GLU A 12 -15.98 -15.12 -23.62
N PRO A 13 -14.76 -15.28 -23.09
CA PRO A 13 -13.97 -14.17 -22.57
C PRO A 13 -13.65 -13.09 -23.59
N SER A 14 -13.47 -13.47 -24.87
CA SER A 14 -13.16 -12.52 -25.94
C SER A 14 -14.34 -11.59 -26.19
N SER A 15 -15.55 -12.15 -26.28
CA SER A 15 -16.81 -11.40 -26.43
C SER A 15 -17.01 -10.40 -25.28
N MET A 16 -16.74 -10.84 -24.04
CA MET A 16 -16.83 -9.96 -22.87
C MET A 16 -15.76 -8.87 -22.87
N SER A 17 -14.51 -9.22 -23.20
CA SER A 17 -13.40 -8.27 -23.31
C SER A 17 -13.71 -7.18 -24.32
N GLU A 18 -14.27 -7.54 -25.49
CA GLU A 18 -14.63 -6.58 -26.53
C GLU A 18 -15.76 -5.65 -26.08
N ALA A 19 -16.83 -6.21 -25.48
CA ALA A 19 -17.95 -5.42 -24.99
C ALA A 19 -17.51 -4.40 -23.92
N PHE A 20 -16.72 -4.84 -22.94
CA PHE A 20 -16.20 -3.96 -21.89
C PHE A 20 -15.17 -2.97 -22.42
N TYR A 21 -14.34 -3.35 -23.38
CA TYR A 21 -13.40 -2.44 -24.02
C TYR A 21 -14.11 -1.25 -24.67
N ARG A 22 -15.23 -1.48 -25.37
CA ARG A 22 -16.01 -0.40 -25.99
C ARG A 22 -16.50 0.62 -24.95
N VAL A 23 -17.02 0.12 -23.82
CA VAL A 23 -17.46 0.97 -22.70
C VAL A 23 -16.27 1.72 -22.09
N TRP A 24 -15.17 1.01 -21.84
CA TRP A 24 -13.96 1.59 -21.24
C TRP A 24 -13.33 2.67 -22.12
N LYS A 25 -13.18 2.41 -23.42
CA LYS A 25 -12.72 3.38 -24.42
C LYS A 25 -13.58 4.64 -24.39
N HIS A 26 -14.90 4.50 -24.39
CA HIS A 26 -15.81 5.65 -24.34
C HIS A 26 -15.59 6.49 -23.06
N CYS A 27 -15.45 5.85 -21.91
CA CYS A 27 -15.17 6.52 -20.64
C CYS A 27 -13.80 7.24 -20.65
N CYS A 28 -12.73 6.60 -21.13
CA CYS A 28 -11.41 7.22 -21.22
C CYS A 28 -11.42 8.46 -22.12
N VAL A 29 -12.00 8.35 -23.31
CA VAL A 29 -12.05 9.45 -24.28
C VAL A 29 -12.91 10.61 -23.75
N SER A 30 -14.07 10.34 -23.17
CA SER A 30 -14.95 11.38 -22.60
C SER A 30 -14.32 12.12 -21.41
N LYS A 31 -13.32 11.53 -20.74
CA LYS A 31 -12.54 12.15 -19.67
C LYS A 31 -11.21 12.76 -20.16
N GLY A 32 -10.94 12.75 -21.46
CA GLY A 32 -9.72 13.32 -22.04
C GLY A 32 -8.45 12.51 -21.77
N LEU A 33 -8.58 11.22 -21.43
CA LEU A 33 -7.44 10.34 -21.10
C LEU A 33 -6.81 9.66 -22.33
N GLY A 34 -7.34 9.91 -23.53
CA GLY A 34 -6.93 9.25 -24.77
C GLY A 34 -7.58 7.88 -24.98
N GLU A 35 -7.31 7.26 -26.13
CA GLU A 35 -7.83 5.92 -26.45
C GLU A 35 -6.96 4.83 -25.79
N PRO A 36 -7.55 3.94 -24.95
CA PRO A 36 -6.82 2.81 -24.37
C PRO A 36 -6.47 1.79 -25.46
N SER A 37 -5.39 1.02 -25.29
CA SER A 37 -5.04 -0.04 -26.25
C SER A 37 -6.00 -1.24 -26.13
N LEU A 38 -6.34 -1.90 -27.24
CA LEU A 38 -7.15 -3.12 -27.21
C LEU A 38 -6.46 -4.25 -26.42
N LYS A 39 -5.14 -4.41 -26.59
CA LYS A 39 -4.35 -5.49 -25.98
C LYS A 39 -4.17 -5.35 -24.47
N HIS A 40 -4.10 -4.13 -23.94
CA HIS A 40 -3.78 -3.87 -22.53
C HIS A 40 -4.86 -3.05 -21.79
N GLY A 41 -5.93 -2.65 -22.48
CA GLY A 41 -6.95 -1.75 -21.93
C GLY A 41 -7.97 -2.48 -21.06
N VAL A 42 -8.45 -3.64 -21.51
CA VAL A 42 -9.38 -4.49 -20.76
C VAL A 42 -8.95 -5.95 -20.95
N ARG A 43 -8.85 -6.69 -19.85
CA ARG A 43 -8.61 -8.13 -19.84
C ARG A 43 -9.76 -8.80 -19.09
N PHE A 44 -10.34 -9.83 -19.69
CA PHE A 44 -11.37 -10.67 -19.08
C PHE A 44 -10.87 -12.11 -19.08
N ASP A 45 -10.82 -12.75 -17.92
CA ASP A 45 -10.42 -14.15 -17.77
C ASP A 45 -11.56 -14.91 -17.05
N VAL A 46 -11.73 -16.20 -17.35
CA VAL A 46 -12.66 -17.07 -16.61
C VAL A 46 -12.02 -17.41 -15.27
N ALA A 47 -12.73 -17.25 -14.16
CA ALA A 47 -12.23 -17.70 -12.86
C ALA A 47 -12.26 -19.24 -12.79
N ASP A 48 -11.16 -19.89 -13.17
CA ASP A 48 -10.89 -21.31 -12.93
C ASP A 48 -10.06 -21.49 -11.64
N GLU A 49 -9.76 -22.73 -11.26
CA GLU A 49 -9.01 -23.05 -10.03
C GLU A 49 -7.60 -22.41 -10.03
N ALA A 50 -6.95 -22.31 -11.20
CA ALA A 50 -5.65 -21.67 -11.36
C ALA A 50 -5.72 -20.14 -11.17
N ILE A 51 -6.82 -19.51 -11.61
CA ILE A 51 -7.08 -18.09 -11.40
C ILE A 51 -7.58 -17.82 -9.98
N GLY A 52 -8.29 -18.77 -9.36
CA GLY A 52 -8.70 -18.69 -7.95
C GLY A 52 -7.51 -18.53 -7.01
N ASP A 53 -6.49 -19.38 -7.17
CA ASP A 53 -5.22 -19.28 -6.45
C ASP A 53 -4.49 -17.97 -6.75
N TYR A 54 -4.54 -17.50 -8.00
CA TYR A 54 -3.96 -16.23 -8.39
C TYR A 54 -4.68 -15.05 -7.72
N VAL A 55 -6.01 -15.02 -7.74
CA VAL A 55 -6.84 -13.95 -7.15
C VAL A 55 -6.72 -13.93 -5.62
N ALA A 56 -6.62 -15.10 -4.99
CA ALA A 56 -6.45 -15.23 -3.54
C ALA A 56 -5.02 -14.89 -3.07
N LYS A 57 -3.98 -15.25 -3.84
CA LYS A 57 -2.58 -14.86 -3.53
C LYS A 57 -2.28 -13.42 -3.90
N TRP A 58 -2.92 -12.89 -4.93
CA TRP A 58 -2.63 -11.54 -5.37
C TRP A 58 -3.14 -10.55 -4.36
N GLY A 59 -2.33 -9.51 -4.16
CA GLY A 59 -2.59 -8.40 -3.27
C GLY A 59 -3.80 -7.55 -3.67
N LEU A 60 -4.91 -8.15 -4.11
CA LEU A 60 -6.21 -7.55 -4.34
C LEU A 60 -6.73 -6.98 -3.02
N ASP A 61 -6.58 -7.72 -1.93
CA ASP A 61 -6.76 -7.23 -0.55
C ASP A 61 -5.94 -5.94 -0.36
N SER A 62 -4.68 -5.95 -0.79
CA SER A 62 -3.72 -4.88 -0.59
C SER A 62 -3.96 -3.70 -1.55
N GLU A 63 -4.46 -3.94 -2.76
CA GLU A 63 -4.85 -2.91 -3.73
C GLU A 63 -6.14 -2.22 -3.27
N MET A 64 -7.09 -2.99 -2.75
CA MET A 64 -8.41 -2.53 -2.32
C MET A 64 -8.38 -1.87 -0.93
N THR A 65 -7.60 -2.40 0.01
CA THR A 65 -7.53 -1.91 1.39
C THR A 65 -6.33 -0.99 1.64
N LYS A 66 -5.14 -1.30 1.12
CA LYS A 66 -3.87 -0.60 1.44
C LYS A 66 -3.52 0.54 0.48
N GLY A 67 -4.47 1.02 -0.32
CA GLY A 67 -4.27 2.18 -1.19
C GLY A 67 -3.74 3.42 -0.43
N HIS A 68 -4.20 3.61 0.81
CA HIS A 68 -3.77 4.69 1.71
C HIS A 68 -2.31 4.57 2.22
N VAL A 69 -1.68 3.40 2.06
CA VAL A 69 -0.27 3.16 2.41
C VAL A 69 0.66 3.71 1.33
N LYS A 70 0.17 3.91 0.10
CA LYS A 70 0.96 4.44 -1.00
C LYS A 70 1.36 5.88 -0.73
N ARG A 71 2.64 6.16 -0.96
CA ARG A 71 3.19 7.53 -0.89
C ARG A 71 2.76 8.30 -2.12
N SER A 72 2.52 9.60 -1.95
CA SER A 72 2.20 10.44 -3.10
C SER A 72 3.45 10.66 -3.96
N LYS A 73 3.28 10.70 -5.29
CA LYS A 73 4.34 11.16 -6.21
C LYS A 73 4.47 12.68 -6.19
N THR A 74 3.36 13.39 -5.98
CA THR A 74 3.27 14.85 -5.91
C THR A 74 2.45 15.25 -4.69
N GLY A 75 3.03 16.01 -3.76
CA GLY A 75 2.38 16.36 -2.50
C GLY A 75 2.51 15.27 -1.42
N TYR A 76 1.51 15.18 -0.52
CA TYR A 76 1.55 14.32 0.67
C TYR A 76 0.37 13.36 0.71
N SER A 77 0.64 12.05 0.89
CA SER A 77 -0.39 11.12 1.34
C SER A 77 -0.70 11.35 2.83
N MET A 78 -1.76 10.71 3.33
CA MET A 78 -2.15 10.85 4.73
C MET A 78 -1.06 10.43 5.71
N THR A 79 -0.34 9.35 5.41
CA THR A 79 0.78 8.91 6.23
C THR A 79 2.01 9.81 6.04
N ASP A 80 2.18 10.42 4.87
CA ASP A 80 3.26 11.39 4.64
C ASP A 80 3.08 12.67 5.46
N LEU A 81 1.84 13.09 5.77
CA LEU A 81 1.61 14.22 6.68
C LEU A 81 2.18 13.95 8.08
N LEU A 82 2.00 12.75 8.62
CA LEU A 82 2.57 12.38 9.93
C LEU A 82 4.09 12.37 9.90
N ARG A 83 4.68 11.81 8.83
CA ARG A 83 6.14 11.80 8.63
C ARG A 83 6.70 13.22 8.50
N ALA A 84 6.01 14.08 7.73
CA ALA A 84 6.39 15.47 7.56
C ALA A 84 6.33 16.24 8.89
N TYR A 85 5.28 16.05 9.70
CA TYR A 85 5.20 16.60 11.04
C TYR A 85 6.34 16.12 11.94
N LEU A 86 6.66 14.82 11.90
CA LEU A 86 7.72 14.25 12.72
C LEU A 86 9.08 14.89 12.45
N TYR A 87 9.38 15.20 11.18
CA TYR A 87 10.64 15.81 10.75
C TYR A 87 10.68 17.33 10.96
N THR A 88 9.64 18.04 10.52
CA THR A 88 9.61 19.52 10.49
C THR A 88 9.12 20.13 11.80
N LYS A 89 8.36 19.37 12.60
CA LYS A 89 7.54 19.86 13.72
C LYS A 89 6.53 20.95 13.34
N ASP A 90 6.27 21.12 12.05
CA ASP A 90 5.30 22.12 11.55
C ASP A 90 3.87 21.65 11.80
N LYS A 91 3.16 22.40 12.65
CA LYS A 91 1.77 22.13 13.05
C LYS A 91 0.79 22.17 11.87
N GLN A 92 1.15 22.70 10.71
CA GLN A 92 0.29 22.64 9.52
C GLN A 92 0.02 21.18 9.10
N PHE A 93 1.03 20.31 9.13
CA PHE A 93 0.87 18.91 8.76
C PHE A 93 -0.03 18.16 9.74
N SER A 94 0.10 18.41 11.05
CA SER A 94 -0.75 17.78 12.06
C SER A 94 -2.19 18.28 11.99
N LYS A 95 -2.41 19.57 11.72
CA LYS A 95 -3.76 20.13 11.48
C LYS A 95 -4.46 19.46 10.30
N LEU A 96 -3.77 19.32 9.16
CA LEU A 96 -4.32 18.65 7.97
C LEU A 96 -4.65 17.17 8.26
N TRP A 97 -3.77 16.49 8.99
CA TRP A 97 -4.03 15.12 9.39
C TRP A 97 -5.25 15.00 10.30
N LEU A 98 -5.42 15.92 11.26
CA LEU A 98 -6.59 15.94 12.16
C LEU A 98 -7.90 16.19 11.41
N VAL A 99 -7.90 17.02 10.37
CA VAL A 99 -9.09 17.24 9.52
C VAL A 99 -9.49 15.92 8.86
N TYR A 100 -8.54 15.22 8.26
CA TYR A 100 -8.79 13.89 7.68
C TYR A 100 -9.29 12.89 8.74
N ALA A 101 -8.59 12.78 9.88
CA ALA A 101 -8.94 11.81 10.91
C ALA A 101 -10.37 12.03 11.42
N LYS A 102 -10.80 13.28 11.59
CA LYS A 102 -12.19 13.62 11.96
C LYS A 102 -13.18 13.28 10.86
N ALA A 103 -12.87 13.57 9.60
CA ALA A 103 -13.76 13.32 8.48
C ALA A 103 -13.99 11.82 8.22
N PHE A 104 -12.97 10.99 8.45
CA PHE A 104 -13.00 9.55 8.18
C PHE A 104 -13.36 8.69 9.40
N LYS A 105 -13.37 9.25 10.62
CA LYS A 105 -13.76 8.51 11.83
C LYS A 105 -15.17 7.93 11.66
N GLY A 106 -15.29 6.61 11.85
CA GLY A 106 -16.56 5.87 11.73
C GLY A 106 -17.03 5.64 10.29
N LYS A 107 -16.25 6.03 9.27
CA LYS A 107 -16.54 5.70 7.88
C LYS A 107 -15.99 4.31 7.56
N ARG A 108 -16.80 3.50 6.89
CA ARG A 108 -16.38 2.19 6.39
C ARG A 108 -15.68 2.37 5.04
N GLN A 109 -14.48 1.82 4.91
CA GLN A 109 -13.74 1.82 3.65
C GLN A 109 -14.30 0.77 2.67
N LEU A 110 -14.73 -0.37 3.21
CA LEU A 110 -15.36 -1.46 2.46
C LEU A 110 -16.68 -1.83 3.12
N VAL A 111 -17.69 -2.06 2.30
CA VAL A 111 -19.02 -2.48 2.73
C VAL A 111 -19.46 -3.61 1.83
N TRP A 112 -19.93 -4.69 2.44
CA TRP A 112 -20.61 -5.76 1.73
C TRP A 112 -21.97 -5.26 1.27
N THR A 113 -22.29 -5.44 0.00
CA THR A 113 -23.67 -5.22 -0.48
C THR A 113 -24.62 -6.10 0.33
N ASN A 114 -25.79 -5.58 0.67
CA ASN A 114 -26.78 -6.29 1.48
C ASN A 114 -27.06 -7.69 0.91
N GLY A 115 -26.92 -8.72 1.77
CA GLY A 115 -27.14 -10.13 1.41
C GLY A 115 -26.02 -10.83 0.64
N LEU A 116 -24.92 -10.14 0.31
CA LEU A 116 -23.80 -10.75 -0.41
C LEU A 116 -23.08 -11.81 0.44
N LYS A 117 -22.84 -11.54 1.73
CA LYS A 117 -22.22 -12.51 2.65
C LYS A 117 -23.03 -13.81 2.74
N SER A 118 -24.35 -13.71 2.90
CA SER A 118 -25.26 -14.86 2.96
C SER A 118 -25.24 -15.69 1.67
N ARG A 119 -25.16 -15.03 0.51
CA ARG A 119 -25.05 -15.72 -0.79
C ARG A 119 -23.72 -16.46 -0.98
N LEU A 120 -22.64 -15.92 -0.40
CA LEU A 120 -21.32 -16.53 -0.44
C LEU A 120 -21.06 -17.51 0.71
N LEU A 121 -22.07 -17.77 1.55
CA LEU A 121 -21.96 -18.62 2.74
C LEU A 121 -20.83 -18.20 3.68
N VAL A 122 -20.53 -16.90 3.72
CA VAL A 122 -19.53 -16.32 4.63
C VAL A 122 -20.18 -16.09 5.98
N GLU A 123 -19.58 -16.63 7.03
CA GLU A 123 -20.06 -16.43 8.41
C GLU A 123 -19.99 -14.95 8.80
N GLU A 124 -21.01 -14.50 9.56
CA GLU A 124 -20.97 -13.18 10.17
C GLU A 124 -20.03 -13.22 11.35
N GLN A 125 -18.91 -12.53 11.22
CA GLN A 125 -18.01 -12.22 12.32
C GLN A 125 -18.12 -10.72 12.62
N SER A 126 -18.20 -10.40 13.90
CA SER A 126 -18.15 -9.02 14.37
C SER A 126 -16.76 -8.41 14.17
N ASP A 127 -16.69 -7.08 14.11
CA ASP A 127 -15.42 -6.36 14.02
C ASP A 127 -14.55 -6.67 15.27
N GLU A 128 -15.17 -6.88 16.43
CA GLU A 128 -14.51 -7.26 17.68
C GLU A 128 -13.90 -8.67 17.63
N GLU A 129 -14.64 -9.65 17.11
CA GLU A 129 -14.13 -11.01 16.91
C GLU A 129 -12.96 -11.03 15.92
N LEU A 130 -13.07 -10.30 14.81
CA LEU A 130 -12.01 -10.17 13.81
C LEU A 130 -10.76 -9.47 14.37
N ALA A 131 -10.93 -8.43 15.19
CA ALA A 131 -9.81 -7.73 15.80
C ALA A 131 -9.09 -8.57 16.87
N THR A 132 -9.82 -9.47 17.53
CA THR A 132 -9.29 -10.36 18.59
C THR A 132 -8.77 -11.68 18.04
N ALA A 133 -9.22 -12.09 16.84
CA ALA A 133 -8.68 -13.19 16.08
C ALA A 133 -7.24 -12.85 15.66
N GLN A 134 -6.29 -13.04 16.58
CA GLN A 134 -4.87 -12.96 16.31
C GLN A 134 -4.50 -14.09 15.36
N VAL A 135 -4.38 -13.77 14.07
CA VAL A 135 -3.97 -14.73 13.02
C VAL A 135 -2.46 -14.99 13.05
N GLU A 136 -1.68 -14.11 13.69
CA GLU A 136 -0.23 -14.24 13.81
C GLU A 136 0.19 -14.09 15.27
N GLU A 137 0.84 -15.11 15.83
CA GLU A 137 1.55 -15.01 17.11
C GLU A 137 2.71 -14.02 16.96
N ALA A 138 2.49 -12.78 17.36
CA ALA A 138 3.51 -11.74 17.34
C ALA A 138 4.00 -11.47 18.76
N GLU A 139 5.27 -11.76 19.03
CA GLU A 139 5.93 -11.38 20.28
C GLU A 139 6.47 -9.94 20.17
N LYS A 140 6.21 -9.12 21.19
CA LYS A 140 6.76 -7.77 21.28
C LYS A 140 8.28 -7.86 21.51
N PHE A 141 9.07 -7.58 20.47
CA PHE A 141 10.53 -7.57 20.56
C PHE A 141 11.08 -6.27 21.20
N ALA A 142 10.67 -5.10 20.73
CA ALA A 142 11.19 -3.81 21.20
C ALA A 142 10.18 -2.66 21.05
N GLU A 143 10.37 -1.59 21.83
CA GLU A 143 9.68 -0.31 21.71
C GLU A 143 10.66 0.78 21.32
N PHE A 144 10.27 1.66 20.40
CA PHE A 144 11.09 2.78 19.96
C PHE A 144 10.64 4.09 20.60
N THR A 145 11.59 4.89 21.08
CA THR A 145 11.32 6.29 21.40
C THR A 145 11.10 7.11 20.11
N ALA A 146 10.51 8.30 20.25
CA ALA A 146 10.30 9.18 19.10
C ALA A 146 11.61 9.55 18.40
N GLU A 147 12.70 9.70 19.16
CA GLU A 147 14.04 10.04 18.69
C GLU A 147 14.65 8.87 17.89
N GLN A 148 14.54 7.65 18.41
CA GLN A 148 15.01 6.44 17.71
C GLN A 148 14.24 6.24 16.40
N TRP A 149 12.92 6.38 16.43
CA TRP A 149 12.11 6.26 15.22
C TRP A 149 12.42 7.33 14.18
N GLN A 150 12.64 8.58 14.63
CA GLN A 150 13.13 9.65 13.77
C GLN A 150 14.48 9.32 13.13
N ALA A 151 15.39 8.70 13.87
CA ALA A 151 16.69 8.31 13.36
C ALA A 151 16.58 7.25 12.26
N ILE A 152 15.86 6.16 12.53
CA ILE A 152 15.60 5.09 11.57
C ILE A 152 15.02 5.64 10.27
N TYR A 153 14.04 6.53 10.39
CA TYR A 153 13.37 7.12 9.24
C TYR A 153 14.27 8.11 8.47
N ARG A 154 15.10 8.90 9.17
CA ARG A 154 16.05 9.82 8.52
C ARG A 154 17.13 9.06 7.75
N THR A 155 17.54 7.90 8.24
CA THR A 155 18.55 7.05 7.62
C THR A 155 17.98 6.01 6.66
N ASP A 156 16.65 6.02 6.40
CA ASP A 156 15.97 5.07 5.49
C ASP A 156 16.28 3.61 5.84
N SER A 157 16.31 3.31 7.15
CA SER A 157 16.87 2.07 7.70
C SER A 157 15.82 1.04 8.16
N GLU A 158 14.53 1.27 7.90
CA GLU A 158 13.42 0.41 8.37
C GLU A 158 13.63 -1.07 8.02
N PHE A 159 14.01 -1.35 6.78
CA PHE A 159 14.30 -2.71 6.32
C PHE A 159 15.49 -3.33 7.08
N TYR A 160 16.54 -2.56 7.32
CA TYR A 160 17.74 -3.04 8.01
C TYR A 160 17.48 -3.30 9.49
N VAL A 161 16.60 -2.52 10.14
CA VAL A 161 16.16 -2.77 11.50
C VAL A 161 15.44 -4.12 11.59
N LEU A 162 14.47 -4.37 10.71
CA LEU A 162 13.74 -5.64 10.68
C LEU A 162 14.68 -6.83 10.41
N ASN A 163 15.56 -6.70 9.41
CA ASN A 163 16.54 -7.74 9.06
C ASN A 163 17.59 -7.96 10.19
N CYS A 164 17.90 -6.94 10.99
CA CYS A 164 18.75 -7.08 12.17
C CYS A 164 18.07 -7.91 13.26
N VAL A 165 16.78 -7.64 13.54
CA VAL A 165 16.02 -8.43 14.51
C VAL A 165 15.92 -9.89 14.06
N GLU A 166 15.69 -10.13 12.78
CA GLU A 166 15.56 -11.50 12.24
C GLU A 166 16.87 -12.29 12.29
N LYS A 167 18.01 -11.66 11.97
CA LYS A 167 19.29 -12.38 11.79
C LYS A 167 20.28 -12.24 12.93
N ASN A 168 20.22 -11.15 13.68
CA ASN A 168 21.13 -10.87 14.79
C ASN A 168 20.46 -10.04 15.89
N PRO A 169 19.50 -10.62 16.64
CA PRO A 169 18.81 -9.93 17.72
C PRO A 169 19.76 -9.34 18.77
N ALA A 170 20.86 -10.03 19.07
CA ALA A 170 21.82 -9.59 20.08
C ALA A 170 22.54 -8.28 19.72
N GLY A 171 22.64 -7.94 18.43
CA GLY A 171 23.24 -6.70 17.95
C GLY A 171 22.26 -5.53 17.81
N PHE A 172 20.99 -5.72 18.14
CA PHE A 172 19.92 -4.74 17.88
C PHE A 172 20.18 -3.38 18.56
N ASP A 173 20.50 -3.38 19.86
CA ASP A 173 20.68 -2.12 20.61
C ASP A 173 21.86 -1.29 20.10
N ASP A 174 22.98 -1.95 19.79
CA ASP A 174 24.16 -1.30 19.20
C ASP A 174 23.84 -0.74 17.80
N PHE A 175 23.07 -1.49 17.00
CA PHE A 175 22.61 -1.03 15.69
C PHE A 175 21.74 0.22 15.78
N ILE A 176 20.75 0.24 16.68
CA ILE A 176 19.88 1.41 16.90
C ILE A 176 20.68 2.62 17.39
N ASN A 177 21.64 2.42 18.30
CA ASN A 177 22.50 3.49 18.78
C ASN A 177 23.37 4.09 17.66
N LYS A 178 23.91 3.25 16.77
CA LYS A 178 24.66 3.69 15.58
C LYS A 178 23.77 4.50 14.63
N LEU A 179 22.53 4.06 14.39
CA LEU A 179 21.56 4.81 13.58
C LEU A 179 21.25 6.19 14.19
N CYS A 180 21.11 6.27 15.51
CA CYS A 180 20.89 7.55 16.20
C CYS A 180 22.07 8.51 16.02
N LYS A 181 23.31 8.03 16.12
CA LYS A 181 24.51 8.83 15.87
C LYS A 181 24.59 9.31 14.41
N LEU A 182 24.39 8.40 13.46
CA LEU A 182 24.37 8.73 12.02
C LEU A 182 23.30 9.78 11.69
N SER A 183 22.10 9.62 12.25
CA SER A 183 21.01 10.58 12.10
C SER A 183 21.36 11.97 12.64
N ALA A 184 22.10 12.05 13.75
CA ALA A 184 22.58 13.31 14.32
C ALA A 184 23.64 13.97 13.41
N GLU A 185 24.58 13.20 12.88
CA GLU A 185 25.59 13.69 11.92
C GLU A 185 24.94 14.24 10.64
N MET A 186 23.94 13.53 10.11
CA MET A 186 23.16 13.98 8.95
C MET A 186 22.36 15.26 9.22
N ALA A 187 21.94 15.50 10.47
CA ALA A 187 21.24 16.72 10.85
C ALA A 187 22.18 17.93 10.88
N VAL A 188 23.43 17.75 11.31
CA VAL A 188 24.45 18.82 11.38
C VAL A 188 24.94 19.23 9.99
N GLY A 189 25.03 18.28 9.04
CA GLY A 189 25.50 18.55 7.67
C GLY A 189 24.53 19.33 6.76
N ARG A 190 23.28 19.59 7.18
CA ARG A 190 22.24 20.27 6.38
C ARG A 190 21.96 21.72 6.82
N GLY A 191 22.90 22.36 7.51
CA GLY A 191 22.85 23.79 7.81
C GLY A 191 23.13 24.66 6.57
N GLY A 192 22.27 24.63 5.55
CA GLY A 192 22.41 25.49 4.38
C GLY A 192 21.51 25.10 3.21
N ARG A 193 20.49 25.94 2.97
CA ARG A 193 19.48 25.89 1.88
C ARG A 193 18.32 24.92 2.09
N GLY A 194 17.12 25.50 2.06
CA GLY A 194 15.86 24.79 2.13
C GLY A 194 15.68 23.86 0.94
N ASP A 195 15.87 22.57 1.17
CA ASP A 195 15.42 21.54 0.24
C ASP A 195 14.01 21.11 0.64
N VAL A 196 13.03 21.75 0.01
CA VAL A 196 11.74 21.13 -0.26
C VAL A 196 12.04 19.80 -0.93
N HIS A 197 11.62 18.71 -0.28
CA HIS A 197 11.89 17.34 -0.71
C HIS A 197 11.65 17.17 -2.21
N VAL A 198 12.75 17.07 -2.98
CA VAL A 198 12.71 16.56 -4.35
C VAL A 198 12.07 15.18 -4.28
N ALA A 199 10.95 15.04 -4.96
CA ALA A 199 10.18 13.81 -5.07
C ALA A 199 11.10 12.63 -5.36
N ARG A 200 11.22 11.68 -4.42
CA ARG A 200 11.98 10.45 -4.66
C ARG A 200 11.11 9.48 -5.46
N ALA A 201 11.40 9.38 -6.76
CA ALA A 201 11.15 8.17 -7.52
C ALA A 201 11.95 7.01 -6.87
N ARG A 202 11.27 5.91 -6.60
CA ARG A 202 11.91 4.67 -6.16
C ARG A 202 12.85 4.19 -7.27
N PRO A 203 14.08 3.73 -6.99
CA PRO A 203 14.85 3.02 -8.00
C PRO A 203 14.03 1.80 -8.45
N THR A 204 13.84 1.68 -9.75
CA THR A 204 13.22 0.52 -10.40
C THR A 204 13.99 -0.73 -9.99
N ARG A 205 13.31 -1.67 -9.33
CA ARG A 205 13.87 -3.02 -9.10
C ARG A 205 14.30 -3.61 -10.46
N PRO A 206 15.48 -4.24 -10.58
CA PRO A 206 15.81 -5.00 -11.77
C PRO A 206 14.74 -6.07 -11.96
N ASN A 207 14.21 -6.17 -13.17
CA ASN A 207 13.21 -7.16 -13.52
C ASN A 207 13.90 -8.53 -13.52
N ALA A 208 13.58 -9.38 -12.55
CA ALA A 208 13.98 -10.78 -12.56
C ALA A 208 13.14 -11.53 -13.62
N ARG A 209 13.50 -11.34 -14.88
CA ARG A 209 13.15 -12.25 -15.97
C ARG A 209 14.41 -12.43 -16.81
N GLY A 210 15.16 -13.48 -16.49
CA GLY A 210 16.04 -14.09 -17.47
C GLY A 210 15.17 -14.51 -18.66
N ARG A 211 15.43 -13.91 -19.82
CA ARG A 211 15.13 -14.54 -21.10
C ARG A 211 16.34 -15.42 -21.39
N GLU A 212 16.13 -16.73 -21.35
CA GLU A 212 16.93 -17.65 -22.15
C GLU A 212 16.52 -17.43 -23.60
N ASP A 213 17.49 -17.04 -24.42
CA ASP A 213 17.40 -17.07 -25.86
C ASP A 213 17.72 -18.50 -26.31
N VAL A 214 16.71 -19.27 -26.72
CA VAL A 214 16.71 -20.23 -27.86
C VAL A 214 15.27 -20.36 -28.37
#